data_AF-A0A9P7A6D4-F1
#
_entry.id   AF-A0A9P7A6D4-F1
#
_cell.length_a   1.000
_cell.length_b   1.000
_cell.length_c   1.000
_cell.angle_alpha   90.00
_cell.angle_beta   90.00
_cell.angle_gamma   90.00
#
_symmetry.space_group_name_H-M   'P 1'
#
loop_
_entity.id
_entity.type
_entity.pdbx_description
1 polymer ?
#
loop_
_entity_poly.entity_id
_entity_poly.type
_entity_poly.pdbx_seq_one_letter_code
_entity_poly.pdbx_strand_id
1 'polypeptide(L)'
;LAIAVNVSQCSNTRCDQVLLLLSKLYRTYINLCITDHSLPLAEDKDESHPVTSIINSIEKRWEHADQDLFIMALFLNPLINANLINGCVLPPGFLMRIARWLYLCVFKLNISDAPVGLIGQIYEYQCRTGIFAPAAWPIQELKDSLKDEDGTCDSLRIWGLLDSENPLVQLAQLVLSFVPNSASVKHLFSSMGNTKSKRQTCLGVQKNRDMSFLKME
;
A
#
# COMPACT_ATOMS: atom_id res chain seq x y z
N LEU A 1 3.04 11.58 -14.80
CA LEU A 1 1.89 10.64 -14.91
C LEU A 1 2.31 9.23 -15.35
N ALA A 2 3.07 9.05 -16.43
CA ALA A 2 3.50 7.72 -16.91
C ALA A 2 4.23 6.86 -15.86
N ILE A 3 5.17 7.44 -15.11
CA ILE A 3 5.87 6.74 -14.02
C ILE A 3 4.89 6.28 -12.93
N ALA A 4 3.89 7.11 -12.61
CA ALA A 4 2.87 6.77 -11.62
C ALA A 4 1.98 5.61 -12.08
N VAL A 5 1.61 5.59 -13.37
CA VAL A 5 0.84 4.49 -13.96
C VAL A 5 1.65 3.20 -13.96
N ASN A 6 2.93 3.25 -14.35
CA ASN A 6 3.79 2.06 -14.34
C ASN A 6 3.98 1.51 -12.91
N VAL A 7 4.19 2.38 -11.93
CA VAL A 7 4.32 1.96 -10.53
C VAL A 7 3.01 1.41 -9.99
N SER A 8 1.84 1.96 -10.34
CA SER A 8 0.56 1.46 -9.84
C SER A 8 0.08 0.17 -10.51
N GLN A 9 0.60 -0.14 -11.70
CA GLN A 9 0.25 -1.33 -12.49
C GLN A 9 1.31 -2.44 -12.44
N CYS A 10 2.39 -2.26 -11.67
CA CYS A 10 3.40 -3.31 -11.51
C CYS A 10 2.82 -4.52 -10.77
N SER A 11 3.25 -5.73 -11.10
CA SER A 11 2.64 -6.94 -10.53
C SER A 11 2.79 -7.07 -9.01
N ASN A 12 3.76 -6.34 -8.45
CA ASN A 12 4.15 -6.39 -7.04
C ASN A 12 3.90 -5.04 -6.34
N THR A 13 3.07 -4.17 -6.94
CA THR A 13 2.74 -2.89 -6.31
C THR A 13 1.96 -3.14 -5.02
N ARG A 14 2.41 -2.55 -3.92
CA ARG A 14 1.74 -2.65 -2.62
C ARG A 14 0.90 -1.41 -2.30
N CYS A 15 -0.06 -1.53 -1.38
CA CYS A 15 -0.95 -0.44 -0.98
C CYS A 15 -0.21 0.82 -0.49
N ASP A 16 0.85 0.67 0.31
CA ASP A 16 1.67 1.78 0.81
C ASP A 16 2.31 2.58 -0.33
N GLN A 17 2.83 1.88 -1.35
CA GLN A 17 3.42 2.49 -2.53
C GLN A 17 2.38 3.27 -3.36
N VAL A 18 1.18 2.71 -3.51
CA VAL A 18 0.06 3.40 -4.19
C VAL A 18 -0.34 4.67 -3.43
N LEU A 19 -0.46 4.60 -2.10
CA LEU A 19 -0.83 5.76 -1.30
C LEU A 19 0.24 6.86 -1.39
N LEU A 20 1.53 6.52 -1.21
CA LEU A 20 2.63 7.48 -1.36
C LEU A 20 2.63 8.16 -2.74
N LEU A 21 2.35 7.38 -3.79
CA LEU A 21 2.27 7.89 -5.15
C LEU A 21 1.08 8.83 -5.33
N LEU A 22 -0.10 8.45 -4.82
CA LEU A 22 -1.31 9.28 -4.85
C LEU A 22 -1.08 10.60 -4.11
N SER A 23 -0.49 10.55 -2.91
CA SER A 23 -0.13 11.74 -2.13
C SER A 23 0.88 12.63 -2.87
N LYS A 24 1.88 12.04 -3.53
CA LYS A 24 2.86 12.79 -4.33
C LYS A 24 2.20 13.49 -5.52
N LEU A 25 1.29 12.82 -6.22
CA LEU A 25 0.55 13.41 -7.33
C LEU A 25 -0.32 14.56 -6.84
N TYR A 26 -1.11 14.34 -5.79
CA TYR A 26 -1.95 15.36 -5.18
C TYR A 26 -1.15 16.60 -4.77
N ARG A 27 -0.05 16.42 -4.03
CA ARG A 27 0.84 17.53 -3.64
C ARG A 27 1.43 18.27 -4.83
N THR A 28 1.79 17.54 -5.89
CA THR A 28 2.34 18.15 -7.11
C THR A 28 1.32 19.06 -7.77
N TYR A 29 0.09 18.59 -7.96
CA TYR A 29 -0.97 19.37 -8.61
C TYR A 29 -1.48 20.52 -7.75
N ILE A 30 -1.59 20.34 -6.43
CA ILE A 30 -1.89 21.45 -5.52
C ILE A 30 -0.82 22.53 -5.57
N ASN A 31 0.46 22.15 -5.51
CA ASN A 31 1.53 23.13 -5.58
C ASN A 31 1.47 23.91 -6.90
N LEU A 32 1.25 23.23 -8.03
CA LEU A 32 1.06 23.90 -9.32
C LEU A 32 -0.08 24.93 -9.28
N CYS A 33 -1.23 24.55 -8.70
CA CYS A 33 -2.37 25.44 -8.53
C CYS A 33 -2.05 26.68 -7.67
N ILE A 34 -1.24 26.52 -6.61
CA ILE A 34 -0.89 27.61 -5.69
C ILE A 34 0.20 28.52 -6.28
N THR A 35 1.17 27.97 -6.99
CA THR A 35 2.32 28.72 -7.54
C THR A 35 2.02 29.40 -8.87
N ASP A 36 0.88 29.11 -9.50
CA ASP A 36 0.48 29.74 -10.74
C ASP A 36 0.00 31.18 -10.48
N HIS A 37 0.91 32.14 -10.60
CA HIS A 37 0.64 33.56 -10.45
C HIS A 37 -0.07 34.19 -11.67
N SER A 38 -0.41 33.40 -12.69
CA SER A 38 -1.08 33.88 -13.93
C SER A 38 -2.55 34.24 -13.71
N LEU A 39 -3.14 33.79 -12.60
CA LEU A 39 -4.52 34.02 -12.22
C LEU A 39 -4.54 34.95 -11.00
N PRO A 40 -5.40 36.00 -10.96
CA PRO A 40 -5.52 36.85 -9.79
C PRO A 40 -5.84 35.96 -8.57
N LEU A 41 -5.27 36.28 -7.40
CA LEU A 41 -5.51 35.60 -6.13
C LEU A 41 -7.02 35.41 -5.90
N ALA A 42 -7.54 34.29 -6.37
CA ALA A 42 -8.95 33.99 -6.31
C ALA A 42 -9.21 33.46 -4.89
N GLU A 43 -9.96 34.24 -4.14
CA GLU A 43 -10.67 33.76 -2.96
C GLU A 43 -11.44 32.49 -3.35
N ASP A 44 -11.28 31.44 -2.52
CA ASP A 44 -12.05 30.20 -2.48
C ASP A 44 -12.47 29.56 -3.83
N LYS A 45 -11.83 28.43 -4.13
CA LYS A 45 -12.24 27.47 -5.17
C LYS A 45 -12.23 28.04 -6.59
N ASP A 46 -11.04 28.27 -7.11
CA ASP A 46 -10.86 28.47 -8.54
C ASP A 46 -11.11 27.16 -9.31
N GLU A 47 -12.38 26.87 -9.60
CA GLU A 47 -12.79 25.79 -10.52
C GLU A 47 -12.24 25.99 -11.95
N SER A 48 -11.67 27.17 -12.26
CA SER A 48 -11.12 27.51 -13.57
C SER A 48 -9.70 26.99 -13.80
N HIS A 49 -8.93 26.71 -12.74
CA HIS A 49 -7.54 26.28 -12.91
C HIS A 49 -7.47 24.90 -13.61
N PRO A 50 -6.62 24.72 -14.64
CA PRO A 50 -6.61 23.49 -15.46
C PRO A 50 -6.28 22.21 -14.69
N VAL A 51 -5.67 22.32 -13.52
CA VAL A 51 -5.35 21.17 -12.65
C VAL A 51 -6.46 20.81 -11.66
N THR A 52 -7.47 21.65 -11.47
CA THR A 52 -8.56 21.42 -10.49
C THR A 52 -9.31 20.13 -10.79
N SER A 53 -9.60 19.83 -12.07
CA SER A 53 -10.22 18.56 -12.45
C SER A 53 -9.35 17.32 -12.11
N ILE A 54 -8.02 17.46 -12.13
CA ILE A 54 -7.10 16.38 -11.78
C ILE A 54 -7.12 16.16 -10.26
N ILE A 55 -7.09 17.25 -9.48
CA ILE A 55 -7.20 17.20 -8.02
C ILE A 55 -8.51 16.54 -7.62
N ASN A 56 -9.64 17.01 -8.15
CA ASN A 56 -10.97 16.43 -7.88
C ASN A 56 -11.05 14.95 -8.27
N SER A 57 -10.40 14.54 -9.37
CA SER A 57 -10.36 13.13 -9.76
C SER A 57 -9.57 12.28 -8.76
N ILE A 58 -8.46 12.80 -8.22
CA ILE A 58 -7.66 12.13 -7.20
C ILE A 58 -8.47 12.00 -5.89
N GLU A 59 -9.09 13.08 -5.43
CA GLU A 59 -9.91 13.08 -4.22
C GLU A 59 -11.10 12.13 -4.33
N LYS A 60 -11.82 12.16 -5.45
CA LYS A 60 -12.94 11.24 -5.69
C LYS A 60 -12.51 9.77 -5.67
N ARG A 61 -11.33 9.44 -6.22
CA ARG A 61 -10.80 8.07 -6.17
C ARG A 61 -10.39 7.69 -4.75
N TRP A 62 -9.84 8.63 -3.98
CA TRP A 62 -9.49 8.39 -2.59
C TRP A 62 -10.74 8.17 -1.73
N GLU A 63 -11.80 8.95 -1.93
CA GLU A 63 -13.10 8.80 -1.26
C GLU A 63 -13.70 7.41 -1.45
N HIS A 64 -13.56 6.83 -2.66
CA HIS A 64 -14.12 5.51 -3.00
C HIS A 64 -13.13 4.35 -2.77
N ALA A 65 -11.91 4.62 -2.30
CA ALA A 65 -10.93 3.59 -2.02
C ALA A 65 -11.18 2.93 -0.65
N ASP A 66 -10.65 1.73 -0.45
CA ASP A 66 -10.56 1.09 0.87
C ASP A 66 -9.50 1.81 1.74
N GLN A 67 -9.77 3.06 2.12
CA GLN A 67 -8.83 3.99 2.76
C GLN A 67 -8.10 3.35 3.95
N ASP A 68 -8.85 2.62 4.78
CA ASP A 68 -8.36 1.90 5.95
C ASP A 68 -7.20 0.95 5.62
N LEU A 69 -7.29 0.22 4.51
CA LEU A 69 -6.25 -0.69 4.06
C LEU A 69 -4.98 0.08 3.61
N PHE A 70 -5.16 1.16 2.85
CA PHE A 70 -4.05 2.00 2.40
C PHE A 70 -3.34 2.71 3.56
N ILE A 71 -4.12 3.25 4.51
CA ILE A 71 -3.61 3.90 5.72
C ILE A 71 -2.81 2.89 6.55
N MET A 72 -3.34 1.69 6.76
CA MET A 72 -2.65 0.67 7.54
C MET A 72 -1.43 0.10 6.85
N ALA A 73 -1.45 -0.07 5.52
CA ALA A 73 -0.26 -0.47 4.79
C ALA A 73 0.86 0.56 4.93
N LEU A 74 0.53 1.85 4.89
CA LEU A 74 1.50 2.92 5.12
C LEU A 74 2.04 2.92 6.55
N PHE A 75 1.15 2.81 7.55
CA PHE A 75 1.52 2.78 8.96
C PHE A 75 2.41 1.57 9.31
N LEU A 76 2.06 0.39 8.81
CA LEU A 76 2.78 -0.86 9.09
C LEU A 76 4.06 -1.00 8.27
N ASN A 77 4.40 -0.06 7.37
CA ASN A 77 5.67 -0.13 6.69
C ASN A 77 6.80 0.45 7.58
N PRO A 78 7.71 -0.39 8.13
CA PRO A 78 8.80 0.06 8.99
C PRO A 78 9.80 0.97 8.28
N LEU A 79 9.90 0.88 6.94
CA LEU A 79 10.81 1.66 6.12
C LEU A 79 10.31 3.08 5.84
N ILE A 80 9.06 3.35 6.16
CA ILE A 80 8.44 4.65 5.97
C ILE A 80 8.51 5.44 7.28
N ASN A 81 8.88 6.71 7.18
CA ASN A 81 9.00 7.58 8.33
C ASN A 81 7.61 7.84 8.95
N ALA A 82 7.48 7.59 10.26
CA ALA A 82 6.26 7.83 11.02
C ALA A 82 5.74 9.27 10.91
N ASN A 83 6.62 10.23 10.62
CA ASN A 83 6.27 11.64 10.40
C ASN A 83 5.36 11.89 9.18
N LEU A 84 5.14 10.90 8.31
CA LEU A 84 4.18 11.03 7.21
C LEU A 84 2.72 11.01 7.66
N ILE A 85 2.45 10.46 8.85
CA ILE A 85 1.11 10.40 9.42
C ILE A 85 0.95 11.57 10.38
N ASN A 86 0.11 12.54 10.02
CA ASN A 86 -0.20 13.66 10.90
C ASN A 86 -1.05 13.17 12.07
N GLY A 87 -0.47 13.14 13.28
CA GLY A 87 -1.15 12.68 14.50
C GLY A 87 -2.39 13.49 14.88
N CYS A 88 -2.55 14.71 14.36
CA CYS A 88 -3.78 15.50 14.55
C CYS A 88 -4.93 15.01 13.65
N VAL A 89 -4.62 14.44 12.49
CA VAL A 89 -5.61 13.92 11.52
C VAL A 89 -5.89 12.44 11.76
N LEU A 90 -4.84 11.67 12.03
CA LEU A 90 -4.90 10.24 12.31
C LEU A 90 -4.34 9.95 13.70
N PRO A 91 -5.12 10.23 14.76
CA PRO A 91 -4.70 9.99 16.13
C PRO A 91 -4.51 8.48 16.40
N PRO A 92 -3.68 8.11 17.40
CA PRO A 92 -3.39 6.71 17.74
C PRO A 92 -4.63 5.82 17.88
N GLY A 93 -5.67 6.31 18.56
CA GLY A 93 -6.91 5.56 18.76
C GLY A 93 -7.66 5.24 17.46
N PHE A 94 -7.53 6.08 16.43
CA PHE A 94 -8.10 5.84 15.12
C PHE A 94 -7.36 4.72 14.38
N LEU A 95 -6.02 4.74 14.40
CA LEU A 95 -5.18 3.67 13.84
C LEU A 95 -5.44 2.32 14.53
N MET A 96 -5.54 2.33 15.87
CA MET A 96 -5.89 1.15 16.65
C MET A 96 -7.25 0.56 16.25
N ARG A 97 -8.25 1.43 16.01
CA ARG A 97 -9.57 1.01 15.56
C ARG A 97 -9.53 0.39 14.17
N ILE A 98 -8.84 1.02 13.22
CA ILE A 98 -8.70 0.47 11.86
C ILE A 98 -7.98 -0.89 11.92
N ALA A 99 -6.84 -0.96 12.61
CA ALA A 99 -6.06 -2.18 12.72
C ALA A 99 -6.85 -3.34 13.33
N ARG A 100 -7.61 -3.06 14.42
CA ARG A 100 -8.51 -4.05 15.01
C ARG A 100 -9.58 -4.52 14.02
N TRP A 101 -10.20 -3.58 13.30
CA TRP A 101 -11.23 -3.92 12.32
C TRP A 101 -10.68 -4.77 11.17
N LEU A 102 -9.56 -4.35 10.56
CA LEU A 102 -8.89 -5.11 9.51
C LEU A 102 -8.48 -6.51 9.98
N TYR A 103 -7.96 -6.63 11.20
CA TYR A 103 -7.64 -7.94 11.79
C TYR A 103 -8.87 -8.85 11.82
N LEU A 104 -9.97 -8.37 12.38
CA LEU A 104 -11.22 -9.14 12.44
C LEU A 104 -11.72 -9.53 11.05
N CYS A 105 -11.65 -8.61 10.08
CA CYS A 105 -12.09 -8.86 8.71
C CYS A 105 -11.23 -9.91 7.99
N VAL A 106 -9.91 -9.78 8.07
CA VAL A 106 -8.98 -10.67 7.36
C VAL A 106 -9.00 -12.09 7.94
N PHE A 107 -9.08 -12.21 9.27
CA PHE A 107 -9.13 -13.49 9.96
C PHE A 107 -10.55 -14.04 10.15
N LYS A 108 -11.58 -13.32 9.69
CA LYS A 108 -12.99 -13.71 9.80
C LYS A 108 -13.42 -14.07 11.23
N LEU A 109 -13.01 -13.23 12.18
CA LEU A 109 -13.25 -13.42 13.61
C LEU A 109 -14.45 -12.60 14.10
N ASN A 110 -15.08 -13.04 15.19
CA ASN A 110 -16.06 -12.19 15.88
C ASN A 110 -15.36 -11.11 16.70
N ILE A 111 -16.10 -10.06 17.04
CA ILE A 111 -15.60 -8.93 17.83
C ILE A 111 -15.03 -9.37 19.20
N SER A 112 -15.60 -10.43 19.78
CA SER A 112 -15.15 -11.06 21.04
C SER A 112 -13.80 -11.76 20.93
N ASP A 113 -13.40 -12.15 19.71
CA ASP A 113 -12.26 -13.02 19.46
C ASP A 113 -11.01 -12.21 19.04
N ALA A 114 -11.09 -10.87 19.15
CA ALA A 114 -9.96 -9.99 18.86
C ALA A 114 -8.79 -10.29 19.82
N PRO A 115 -7.55 -10.40 19.32
CA PRO A 115 -6.39 -10.69 20.18
C PRO A 115 -6.20 -9.58 21.21
N VAL A 116 -6.13 -9.98 22.49
CA VAL A 116 -6.01 -9.05 23.62
C VAL A 116 -4.75 -8.17 23.51
N GLY A 117 -3.66 -8.72 22.96
CA GLY A 117 -2.39 -8.02 22.80
C GLY A 117 -2.30 -7.06 21.61
N LEU A 118 -3.23 -7.11 20.64
CA LEU A 118 -3.09 -6.38 19.38
C LEU A 118 -2.98 -4.85 19.59
N ILE A 119 -3.83 -4.30 20.46
CA ILE A 119 -3.83 -2.86 20.75
C ILE A 119 -2.53 -2.42 21.44
N GLY A 120 -2.04 -3.22 22.38
CA GLY A 120 -0.76 -2.97 23.06
C GLY A 120 0.40 -2.99 22.07
N GLN A 121 0.42 -3.97 21.16
CA GLN A 121 1.47 -4.09 20.14
C GLN A 121 1.46 -2.91 19.16
N ILE A 122 0.28 -2.42 18.75
CA ILE A 122 0.17 -1.23 17.90
C ILE A 122 0.75 -0.01 18.61
N TYR A 123 0.45 0.14 19.91
CA TYR A 123 1.00 1.22 20.71
C TYR A 123 2.52 1.11 20.84
N GLU A 124 3.05 -0.08 21.15
CA GLU A 124 4.50 -0.32 21.24
C GLU A 124 5.20 -0.06 19.90
N TYR A 125 4.62 -0.49 18.79
CA TYR A 125 5.14 -0.22 17.45
C TYR A 125 5.18 1.28 17.14
N GLN A 126 4.10 2.00 17.48
CA GLN A 126 4.02 3.45 17.28
C GLN A 126 5.04 4.21 18.16
N CYS A 127 5.17 3.81 19.42
CA CYS A 127 6.11 4.43 20.37
C CYS A 127 7.54 3.93 20.24
N ARG A 128 7.80 2.94 19.37
CA ARG A 128 9.11 2.28 19.20
C ARG A 128 9.66 1.76 20.54
N THR A 129 8.85 0.97 21.24
CA THR A 129 9.18 0.32 22.51
C THR A 129 9.12 -1.21 22.39
N GLY A 130 9.54 -1.91 23.45
CA GLY A 130 9.48 -3.38 23.51
C GLY A 130 10.29 -4.02 22.38
N ILE A 131 9.68 -4.96 21.67
CA ILE A 131 10.29 -5.65 20.53
C ILE A 131 10.49 -4.73 19.31
N PHE A 132 9.84 -3.56 19.28
CA PHE A 132 9.96 -2.59 18.19
C PHE A 132 10.92 -1.45 18.50
N ALA A 133 11.60 -1.52 19.66
CA ALA A 133 12.61 -0.56 20.04
C ALA A 133 13.81 -0.62 19.08
N PRO A 134 14.50 0.51 18.81
CA PRO A 134 15.65 0.53 17.90
C PRO A 134 16.76 -0.47 18.26
N ALA A 135 16.92 -0.79 19.55
CA ALA A 135 17.90 -1.77 20.03
C ALA A 135 17.51 -3.22 19.72
N ALA A 136 16.21 -3.54 19.65
CA ALA A 136 15.72 -4.89 19.37
C ALA A 136 15.38 -5.10 17.89
N TRP A 137 14.97 -4.04 17.19
CA TRP A 137 14.56 -4.07 15.79
C TRP A 137 15.18 -2.89 15.03
N PRO A 138 16.50 -2.93 14.74
CA PRO A 138 17.24 -1.84 14.13
C PRO A 138 16.93 -1.73 12.63
N ILE A 139 15.79 -1.11 12.30
CA ILE A 139 15.25 -1.03 10.93
C ILE A 139 16.28 -0.56 9.90
N GLN A 140 17.14 0.41 10.25
CA GLN A 140 18.10 0.97 9.29
C GLN A 140 19.22 -0.03 8.96
N GLU A 141 19.76 -0.72 9.96
CA GLU A 141 20.78 -1.76 9.76
C GLU A 141 20.20 -2.96 9.01
N LEU A 142 18.97 -3.35 9.35
CA LEU A 142 18.24 -4.39 8.64
C LEU A 142 17.98 -4.01 7.19
N LYS A 143 17.58 -2.76 6.93
CA LYS A 143 17.39 -2.23 5.59
C LYS A 143 18.69 -2.30 4.79
N ASP A 144 19.82 -1.93 5.38
CA ASP A 144 21.11 -1.94 4.69
C ASP A 144 21.63 -3.37 4.44
N SER A 145 21.31 -4.32 5.32
CA SER A 145 21.72 -5.72 5.21
C SER A 145 20.84 -6.54 4.27
N LEU A 146 19.56 -6.17 4.11
CA LEU A 146 18.56 -6.91 3.34
C LEU A 146 18.21 -6.24 1.99
N LYS A 147 19.09 -5.36 1.49
CA LYS A 147 18.89 -4.75 0.17
C LYS A 147 19.01 -5.80 -0.92
N ASP A 148 18.10 -5.73 -1.88
CA ASP A 148 18.22 -6.43 -3.15
C ASP A 148 19.27 -5.74 -4.04
N GLU A 149 19.61 -6.36 -5.17
CA GLU A 149 20.62 -5.86 -6.11
C GLU A 149 20.30 -4.44 -6.64
N ASP A 150 19.02 -4.07 -6.67
CA ASP A 150 18.54 -2.75 -7.07
C ASP A 150 18.56 -1.70 -5.94
N GLY A 151 19.03 -2.09 -4.76
CA GLY A 151 19.08 -1.23 -3.57
C GLY A 151 17.76 -1.04 -2.84
N THR A 152 16.69 -1.71 -3.29
CA THR A 152 15.40 -1.73 -2.60
C THR A 152 15.40 -2.76 -1.47
N CYS A 153 14.49 -2.61 -0.51
CA CYS A 153 14.34 -3.56 0.59
C CYS A 153 12.85 -3.82 0.80
N ASP A 154 12.45 -5.08 0.74
CA ASP A 154 11.07 -5.48 0.99
C ASP A 154 10.76 -5.43 2.50
N SER A 155 9.77 -4.61 2.87
CA SER A 155 9.35 -4.51 4.27
C SER A 155 8.78 -5.82 4.83
N LEU A 156 8.29 -6.75 3.99
CA LEU A 156 7.87 -8.08 4.46
C LEU A 156 9.04 -8.89 5.03
N ARG A 157 10.25 -8.77 4.46
CA ARG A 157 11.44 -9.44 4.99
C ARG A 157 11.78 -8.96 6.40
N ILE A 158 11.60 -7.66 6.66
CA ILE A 158 11.86 -7.05 7.96
C ILE A 158 10.84 -7.53 9.01
N TRP A 159 9.56 -7.62 8.63
CA TRP A 159 8.52 -8.20 9.48
C TRP A 159 8.70 -9.70 9.69
N GLY A 160 9.26 -10.42 8.72
CA GLY A 160 9.54 -11.85 8.80
C GLY A 160 10.62 -12.25 9.82
N LEU A 161 11.36 -11.28 10.37
CA LEU A 161 12.33 -11.52 11.44
C LEU A 161 11.69 -11.57 12.83
N LEU A 162 10.45 -11.11 12.96
CA LEU A 162 9.71 -11.11 14.22
C LEU A 162 8.85 -12.37 14.32
N ASP A 163 8.41 -12.69 15.54
CA ASP A 163 7.58 -13.84 15.83
C ASP A 163 6.23 -13.79 15.07
N SER A 164 5.95 -14.83 14.29
CA SER A 164 4.72 -14.97 13.52
C SER A 164 3.47 -15.21 14.38
N GLU A 165 3.61 -15.56 15.65
CA GLU A 165 2.47 -15.66 16.57
C GLU A 165 1.99 -14.29 17.06
N ASN A 166 2.79 -13.24 16.84
CA ASN A 166 2.43 -11.87 17.21
C ASN A 166 1.30 -11.34 16.29
N PRO A 167 0.12 -10.98 16.84
CA PRO A 167 -1.01 -10.49 16.06
C PRO A 167 -0.69 -9.29 15.15
N LEU A 168 0.14 -8.36 15.60
CA LEU A 168 0.52 -7.21 14.77
C LEU A 168 1.42 -7.64 13.60
N VAL A 169 2.35 -8.58 13.83
CA VAL A 169 3.22 -9.11 12.78
C VAL A 169 2.39 -9.82 11.72
N GLN A 170 1.42 -10.65 12.13
CA GLN A 170 0.49 -11.32 11.21
C GLN A 170 -0.30 -10.31 10.38
N LEU A 171 -0.86 -9.28 11.02
CA LEU A 171 -1.59 -8.24 10.33
C LEU A 171 -0.70 -7.49 9.33
N ALA A 172 0.52 -7.13 9.73
CA ALA A 172 1.46 -6.41 8.89
C ALA A 172 1.87 -7.23 7.67
N GLN A 173 2.20 -8.51 7.84
CA GLN A 173 2.54 -9.40 6.74
C GLN A 173 1.39 -9.51 5.74
N LEU A 174 0.15 -9.68 6.22
CA LEU A 174 -1.02 -9.79 5.34
C LEU A 174 -1.32 -8.48 4.61
N VAL A 175 -1.39 -7.36 5.34
CA VAL A 175 -1.71 -6.05 4.76
C VAL A 175 -0.64 -5.61 3.76
N LEU A 176 0.65 -5.82 4.06
CA LEU A 176 1.74 -5.45 3.16
C LEU A 176 1.88 -6.41 1.97
N SER A 177 1.43 -7.66 2.08
CA SER A 177 1.38 -8.60 0.95
C SER A 177 0.26 -8.29 -0.05
N PHE A 178 -0.70 -7.43 0.30
CA PHE A 178 -1.84 -7.14 -0.55
C PHE A 178 -1.44 -6.28 -1.75
N VAL A 179 -1.76 -6.77 -2.95
CA VAL A 179 -1.55 -6.09 -4.23
C VAL A 179 -2.90 -5.50 -4.69
N PRO A 180 -3.09 -4.16 -4.68
CA PRO A 180 -4.38 -3.53 -4.98
C PRO A 180 -4.70 -3.47 -6.47
N ASN A 181 -3.81 -3.94 -7.34
CA ASN A 181 -4.07 -3.95 -8.78
C ASN A 181 -4.48 -5.34 -9.27
N SER A 182 -5.41 -5.36 -10.23
CA SER A 182 -5.67 -6.53 -11.06
C SER A 182 -4.65 -6.64 -12.21
N ALA A 183 -3.59 -5.82 -12.21
CA ALA A 183 -2.68 -5.71 -13.34
C ALA A 183 -1.84 -6.98 -13.50
N SER A 184 -1.40 -7.61 -12.41
CA SER A 184 -0.75 -8.94 -12.44
C SER A 184 -1.63 -9.97 -13.16
N VAL A 185 -2.92 -9.98 -12.80
CA VAL A 185 -3.93 -10.86 -13.40
C VAL A 185 -4.20 -10.48 -14.86
N LYS A 186 -4.24 -9.18 -15.21
CA LYS A 186 -4.42 -8.70 -16.59
C LYS A 186 -3.20 -8.97 -17.48
N HIS A 187 -1.97 -8.88 -16.96
CA HIS A 187 -0.76 -9.25 -17.68
C HIS A 187 -0.73 -10.75 -17.97
N LEU A 188 -1.12 -11.58 -17.00
CA LEU A 188 -1.30 -13.02 -17.21
C LEU A 188 -2.37 -13.29 -18.27
N PHE A 189 -3.54 -12.64 -18.19
CA PHE A 189 -4.59 -12.79 -19.20
C PHE A 189 -4.20 -12.24 -20.58
N SER A 190 -3.38 -11.20 -20.66
CA SER A 190 -2.85 -10.66 -21.93
C SER A 190 -1.82 -11.61 -22.56
N SER A 191 -0.91 -12.17 -21.73
CA SER A 191 0.00 -13.24 -22.15
C SER A 191 -0.79 -14.46 -22.65
N MET A 192 -1.85 -14.87 -21.95
CA MET A 192 -2.74 -15.94 -22.40
C MET A 192 -3.55 -15.54 -23.65
N GLY A 193 -3.88 -14.25 -23.81
CA GLY A 193 -4.56 -13.70 -24.97
C GLY A 193 -3.72 -13.81 -26.24
N ASN A 194 -2.39 -13.64 -26.15
CA ASN A 194 -1.48 -13.94 -27.26
C ASN A 194 -1.48 -15.44 -27.63
N THR A 195 -1.61 -16.32 -26.64
CA THR A 195 -1.73 -17.78 -26.86
C THR A 195 -3.12 -18.18 -27.40
N LYS A 196 -4.17 -17.45 -27.03
CA LYS A 196 -5.56 -17.75 -27.44
C LYS A 196 -5.97 -17.12 -28.78
N SER A 197 -5.43 -15.95 -29.14
CA SER A 197 -5.95 -15.16 -30.28
C SER A 197 -5.13 -15.32 -31.57
N LYS A 198 -3.86 -15.74 -31.50
CA LYS A 198 -3.10 -16.10 -32.69
C LYS A 198 -3.46 -17.51 -33.13
N ARG A 199 -4.13 -17.61 -34.28
CA ARG A 199 -4.68 -18.82 -34.94
C ARG A 199 -3.68 -19.98 -35.13
N GLN A 200 -2.39 -19.79 -34.84
CA GLN A 200 -1.31 -20.78 -34.95
C GLN A 200 -0.83 -21.37 -33.61
N THR A 201 -1.27 -20.87 -32.44
CA THR A 201 -0.82 -21.34 -31.11
C THR A 201 -1.96 -21.58 -30.11
N CYS A 202 -3.16 -21.89 -30.60
CA CYS A 202 -4.30 -22.22 -29.73
C CYS A 202 -4.05 -23.51 -28.93
N LEU A 203 -3.62 -23.36 -27.67
CA LEU A 203 -3.65 -24.44 -26.69
C LEU A 203 -5.06 -24.57 -26.11
N GLY A 204 -5.50 -25.82 -25.90
CA GLY A 204 -6.78 -26.11 -25.26
C GLY A 204 -6.89 -25.48 -23.87
N VAL A 205 -8.12 -25.20 -23.44
CA VAL A 205 -8.43 -24.47 -22.19
C VAL A 205 -7.73 -25.08 -20.97
N GLN A 206 -7.61 -26.42 -20.91
CA GLN A 206 -6.95 -27.13 -19.82
C GLN A 206 -5.42 -26.87 -19.78
N LYS A 207 -4.72 -27.03 -20.91
CA LYS A 207 -3.28 -26.75 -21.00
C LYS A 207 -2.93 -25.29 -20.69
N ASN A 208 -3.83 -24.36 -21.04
CA ASN A 208 -3.65 -22.96 -20.68
C ASN A 208 -3.81 -22.73 -19.17
N ARG A 209 -4.71 -23.44 -18.48
CA ARG A 209 -4.80 -23.39 -17.02
C ARG A 209 -3.52 -23.93 -16.38
N ASP A 210 -3.06 -25.11 -16.80
CA ASP A 210 -1.86 -25.73 -16.24
C ASP A 210 -0.61 -24.86 -16.47
N MET A 211 -0.49 -24.25 -17.65
CA MET A 211 0.60 -23.31 -17.96
C MET A 211 0.49 -21.98 -17.21
N SER A 212 -0.71 -21.52 -16.84
CA SER A 212 -0.86 -20.34 -15.98
C SER A 212 -0.45 -20.60 -14.54
N PHE A 213 -0.69 -21.81 -14.01
CA PHE A 213 -0.21 -22.22 -12.69
C PHE A 213 1.33 -22.33 -12.67
N LEU A 214 1.94 -22.95 -13.69
CA LEU A 214 3.40 -23.05 -13.82
C LEU A 214 4.11 -21.71 -14.05
N LYS A 215 3.40 -20.65 -14.44
CA LYS A 215 3.96 -19.29 -14.60
C LYS A 215 3.78 -18.40 -13.35
N MET A 216 2.98 -18.85 -12.39
CA MET A 216 2.78 -18.16 -11.12
C MET A 216 3.75 -18.65 -10.03
N GLU A 217 4.36 -19.82 -10.21
CA GLU A 217 5.46 -20.37 -9.41
C GLU A 217 6.81 -19.77 -9.85
#